data_AF-A0A6L3X5N8-F1
#
_entry.id   AF-A0A6L3X5N8-F1
#
_cell.length_a   1.000
_cell.length_b   1.000
_cell.length_c   1.000
_cell.angle_alpha   90.00
_cell.angle_beta   90.00
_cell.angle_gamma   90.00
#
_symmetry.space_group_name_H-M   'P 1'
#
loop_
_entity.id
_entity.type
_entity.pdbx_description
1 polymer ?
#
loop_
_entity_poly.entity_id
_entity_poly.type
_entity_poly.pdbx_seq_one_letter_code
_entity_poly.pdbx_strand_id
1 'polypeptide(L)'
;DNPALRVEMYRAYSTRASDQGPNAGKWDNSPVMAEILALRHELAQLLGFDSYADKSLATKMAENPQQVLDFLTDLAKRARPQGEKELAQLRAFAKAEFGVDELQPWDIAYYSEKQKQHLYSISDEQLRPYFPENKAVNGLFEVVKRIYGITAKERTDIDVWHPDVRFFELYDEKNELRGSFYLDLYARENKRGGAWMDDCVGQMRKADGSLQKPVAYLTCNFNRPVSGKPALFTHDEVITLFHEFGHGLHHMLTRIETAGVAGISGVPWDA
;
A
#
# COMPACT_ATOMS: atom_id res chain seq x y z
N ASP A 1 -8.77 23.15 -13.31
CA ASP A 1 -8.72 22.91 -14.77
C ASP A 1 -7.56 23.67 -15.43
N ASN A 2 -6.30 23.37 -15.09
CA ASN A 2 -5.11 23.99 -15.69
C ASN A 2 -4.22 22.92 -16.37
N PRO A 3 -4.21 22.83 -17.72
CA PRO A 3 -3.42 21.83 -18.44
C PRO A 3 -1.91 21.97 -18.23
N ALA A 4 -1.37 23.19 -18.20
CA ALA A 4 0.06 23.42 -18.03
C ALA A 4 0.56 22.88 -16.69
N LEU A 5 -0.24 23.05 -15.62
CA LEU A 5 0.07 22.49 -14.31
C LEU A 5 0.05 20.96 -14.32
N ARG A 6 -0.86 20.32 -15.05
CA ARG A 6 -0.86 18.85 -15.18
C ARG A 6 0.43 18.34 -15.84
N VAL A 7 0.88 19.01 -16.91
CA VAL A 7 2.12 18.69 -17.59
C VAL A 7 3.31 18.84 -16.65
N GLU A 8 3.39 19.96 -15.94
CA GLU A 8 4.46 20.25 -14.99
C GLU A 8 4.53 19.19 -13.88
N MET A 9 3.39 18.92 -13.23
CA MET A 9 3.30 17.94 -12.14
C MET A 9 3.63 16.52 -12.62
N TYR A 10 3.11 16.12 -13.78
CA TYR A 10 3.41 14.80 -14.36
C TYR A 10 4.90 14.66 -14.64
N ARG A 11 5.52 15.63 -15.33
CA ARG A 11 6.95 15.59 -15.63
C ARG A 11 7.79 15.57 -14.37
N ALA A 12 7.50 16.45 -13.42
CA ALA A 12 8.23 16.50 -12.15
C ALA A 12 8.12 15.18 -11.39
N TYR A 13 6.96 14.53 -11.37
CA TYR A 13 6.75 13.26 -10.68
C TYR A 13 7.45 12.07 -11.38
N SER A 14 7.32 11.97 -12.70
CA SER A 14 7.83 10.86 -13.52
C SER A 14 9.34 10.91 -13.75
N THR A 15 9.99 12.04 -13.45
CA THR A 15 11.45 12.24 -13.59
C THR A 15 12.17 12.39 -12.24
N ARG A 16 11.51 12.03 -11.14
CA ARG A 16 12.17 12.03 -9.82
C ARG A 16 13.34 11.05 -9.83
N ALA A 17 14.45 11.50 -9.24
CA ALA A 17 15.66 10.71 -9.09
C ALA A 17 16.17 10.13 -10.42
N SER A 18 16.11 10.93 -11.50
CA SER A 18 16.64 10.57 -12.81
C SER A 18 17.58 11.65 -13.36
N ASP A 19 18.13 11.37 -14.54
CA ASP A 19 18.89 12.28 -15.40
C ASP A 19 18.00 13.30 -16.15
N GLN A 20 16.69 13.31 -15.90
CA GLN A 20 15.71 14.15 -16.59
C GLN A 20 14.96 15.08 -15.60
N GLY A 21 14.26 16.07 -16.15
CA GLY A 21 13.38 16.95 -15.38
C GLY A 21 14.10 18.07 -14.60
N PRO A 22 13.39 18.75 -13.69
CA PRO A 22 13.91 19.95 -13.02
C PRO A 22 15.08 19.69 -12.06
N ASN A 23 15.28 18.43 -11.64
CA ASN A 23 16.36 18.00 -10.74
C ASN A 23 17.33 17.01 -11.41
N ALA A 24 17.41 17.02 -12.74
CA ALA A 24 18.26 16.14 -13.53
C ALA A 24 19.68 16.02 -12.96
N GLY A 25 20.14 14.78 -12.75
CA GLY A 25 21.51 14.48 -12.33
C GLY A 25 21.83 14.76 -10.85
N LYS A 26 20.92 15.38 -10.09
CA LYS A 26 21.16 15.69 -8.66
C LYS A 26 21.02 14.48 -7.74
N TRP A 27 20.05 13.61 -8.04
CA TRP A 27 19.72 12.41 -7.27
C TRP A 27 19.44 11.23 -8.20
N ASP A 28 20.19 11.12 -9.30
CA ASP A 28 19.95 10.12 -10.33
C ASP A 28 20.20 8.70 -9.80
N ASN A 29 19.15 7.87 -9.81
CA ASN A 29 19.19 6.47 -9.39
C ASN A 29 19.63 5.53 -10.53
N SER A 30 19.78 6.02 -11.77
CA SER A 30 20.13 5.17 -12.92
C SER A 30 21.43 4.38 -12.74
N PRO A 31 22.54 5.00 -12.26
CA PRO A 31 23.78 4.25 -11.99
C PRO A 31 23.61 3.23 -10.87
N VAL A 32 22.88 3.59 -9.80
CA VAL A 32 22.59 2.70 -8.66
C VAL A 32 21.77 1.49 -9.10
N MET A 33 20.77 1.68 -9.96
CA MET A 33 19.98 0.57 -10.52
C MET A 33 20.84 -0.37 -11.37
N ALA A 34 21.74 0.17 -12.21
CA ALA A 34 22.64 -0.64 -13.01
C ALA A 34 23.59 -1.48 -12.14
N GLU A 35 24.16 -0.87 -11.09
CA GLU A 35 24.99 -1.57 -10.11
C GLU A 35 24.22 -2.67 -9.36
N ILE A 36 22.99 -2.37 -8.90
CA ILE A 36 22.12 -3.36 -8.24
C ILE A 36 21.84 -4.56 -9.17
N LEU A 37 21.60 -4.33 -10.46
CA LEU A 37 21.36 -5.41 -11.42
C LEU A 37 22.61 -6.27 -11.63
N ALA A 38 23.78 -5.64 -11.78
CA ALA A 38 25.05 -6.35 -11.91
C ALA A 38 25.35 -7.21 -10.67
N LEU A 39 25.23 -6.63 -9.47
CA LEU A 39 25.46 -7.33 -8.19
C LEU A 39 24.45 -8.45 -7.95
N ARG A 40 23.18 -8.24 -8.33
CA ARG A 40 22.15 -9.30 -8.24
C ARG A 40 22.43 -10.46 -9.18
N HIS A 41 22.93 -10.19 -10.38
CA HIS A 41 23.34 -11.23 -11.31
C HIS A 41 24.55 -12.01 -10.78
N GLU A 42 25.59 -11.32 -10.31
CA GLU A 42 26.77 -11.95 -9.70
C GLU A 42 26.38 -12.81 -8.49
N LEU A 43 25.54 -12.29 -7.59
CA LEU A 43 25.03 -13.04 -6.44
C LEU A 43 24.28 -14.32 -6.85
N ALA A 44 23.47 -14.27 -7.91
CA ALA A 44 22.77 -15.45 -8.41
C ALA A 44 23.75 -16.51 -8.91
N GLN A 45 24.74 -16.11 -9.70
CA GLN A 45 25.76 -17.00 -10.24
C GLN A 45 26.61 -17.64 -9.14
N LEU A 46 27.02 -16.87 -8.13
CA LEU A 46 27.77 -17.38 -6.97
C LEU A 46 27.00 -18.44 -6.17
N LEU A 47 25.67 -18.36 -6.17
CA LEU A 47 24.78 -19.31 -5.49
C LEU A 47 24.32 -20.45 -6.41
N GLY A 48 24.79 -20.50 -7.66
CA GLY A 48 24.45 -21.55 -8.63
C GLY A 48 23.10 -21.39 -9.32
N PHE A 49 22.52 -20.17 -9.33
CA PHE A 49 21.29 -19.85 -10.06
C PHE A 49 21.59 -19.18 -11.40
N ASP A 50 20.77 -19.46 -12.42
CA ASP A 50 20.89 -18.86 -13.75
C ASP A 50 20.59 -17.35 -13.74
N SER A 51 19.64 -16.91 -12.90
CA SER A 51 19.30 -15.50 -12.75
C SER A 51 18.90 -15.13 -11.32
N TYR A 52 18.85 -13.84 -11.03
CA TYR A 52 18.32 -13.36 -9.75
C TYR A 52 16.82 -13.65 -9.59
N ALA A 53 16.08 -13.83 -10.69
CA ALA A 53 14.68 -14.23 -10.62
C ALA A 53 14.57 -15.65 -10.05
N ASP A 54 15.37 -16.61 -10.53
CA ASP A 54 15.44 -17.98 -9.99
C ASP A 54 15.82 -17.96 -8.50
N LYS A 55 16.86 -17.19 -8.14
CA LYS A 55 17.26 -17.01 -6.74
C LYS A 55 16.13 -16.45 -5.86
N SER A 56 15.36 -15.50 -6.40
CA SER A 56 14.25 -14.85 -5.67
C SER A 56 13.07 -15.80 -5.47
N LEU A 57 12.83 -16.69 -6.43
CA LEU A 57 11.72 -17.64 -6.41
C LEU A 57 11.97 -18.86 -5.50
N ALA A 58 13.22 -19.16 -5.17
CA ALA A 58 13.59 -20.27 -4.29
C ALA A 58 12.89 -20.28 -2.91
N THR A 59 12.34 -19.15 -2.45
CA THR A 59 11.58 -19.04 -1.19
C THR A 59 10.13 -18.54 -1.41
N LYS A 60 9.61 -18.67 -2.63
CA LYS A 60 8.27 -18.22 -3.04
C LYS A 60 7.41 -19.41 -3.49
N MET A 61 6.14 -19.19 -3.75
CA MET A 61 5.21 -20.20 -4.26
C MET A 61 5.41 -20.45 -5.75
N ALA A 62 5.67 -19.41 -6.54
CA ALA A 62 5.97 -19.57 -7.95
C ALA A 62 7.30 -20.33 -8.11
N GLU A 63 7.29 -21.37 -8.95
CA GLU A 63 8.37 -22.36 -9.01
C GLU A 63 9.54 -21.90 -9.88
N ASN A 64 9.28 -21.09 -10.90
CA ASN A 64 10.30 -20.63 -11.84
C ASN A 64 9.88 -19.33 -12.58
N PRO A 65 10.83 -18.60 -13.20
CA PRO A 65 10.54 -17.34 -13.87
C PRO A 65 9.56 -17.46 -15.04
N GLN A 66 9.55 -18.60 -15.75
CA GLN A 66 8.65 -18.81 -16.88
C GLN A 66 7.19 -18.84 -16.42
N GLN A 67 6.89 -19.50 -15.30
CA GLN A 67 5.54 -19.51 -14.72
C GLN A 67 5.06 -18.09 -14.40
N VAL A 68 5.93 -17.24 -13.85
CA VAL A 68 5.62 -15.83 -13.57
C VAL A 68 5.34 -15.07 -14.87
N LEU A 69 6.19 -15.24 -15.89
CA LEU A 69 6.03 -14.56 -17.18
C LEU A 69 4.76 -15.00 -17.90
N ASP A 70 4.44 -16.29 -17.88
CA ASP A 70 3.23 -16.85 -18.48
C ASP A 70 1.98 -16.29 -17.81
N PHE A 71 1.96 -16.25 -16.47
CA PHE A 71 0.86 -15.65 -15.72
C PHE A 71 0.66 -14.18 -16.06
N LEU A 72 1.73 -13.37 -16.03
CA LEU A 72 1.66 -11.94 -16.33
C LEU A 72 1.24 -11.67 -17.78
N THR A 73 1.72 -12.48 -18.72
CA THR A 73 1.41 -12.34 -20.14
C THR A 73 -0.03 -12.76 -20.44
N ASP A 74 -0.53 -13.83 -19.82
CA ASP A 74 -1.94 -14.23 -19.94
C ASP A 74 -2.88 -13.17 -19.35
N LEU A 75 -2.54 -12.62 -18.17
CA LEU A 75 -3.27 -11.52 -17.57
C LEU A 75 -3.30 -10.30 -18.49
N ALA A 76 -2.14 -9.89 -19.03
CA ALA A 76 -2.05 -8.77 -19.95
C ALA A 76 -2.87 -9.01 -21.23
N LYS A 77 -2.82 -10.22 -21.79
CA LYS A 77 -3.59 -10.60 -22.98
C LYS A 77 -5.09 -10.49 -22.75
N ARG A 78 -5.59 -10.85 -21.56
CA ARG A 78 -7.01 -10.77 -21.20
C ARG A 78 -7.45 -9.35 -20.84
N ALA A 79 -6.60 -8.57 -20.19
CA ALA A 79 -6.90 -7.20 -19.77
C ALA A 79 -6.81 -6.18 -20.91
N ARG A 80 -5.92 -6.40 -21.88
CA ARG A 80 -5.63 -5.46 -22.97
C ARG A 80 -6.87 -5.06 -23.80
N PRO A 81 -7.76 -5.97 -24.25
CA PRO A 81 -8.94 -5.56 -25.02
C PRO A 81 -9.86 -4.60 -24.24
N GLN A 82 -9.99 -4.80 -22.93
CA GLN A 82 -10.76 -3.90 -22.07
C GLN A 82 -10.06 -2.54 -21.91
N GLY A 83 -8.75 -2.53 -21.68
CA GLY A 83 -7.98 -1.27 -21.59
C GLY A 83 -8.00 -0.45 -22.88
N GLU A 84 -7.93 -1.11 -24.05
CA GLU A 84 -8.05 -0.43 -25.36
C GLU A 84 -9.45 0.16 -25.55
N LYS A 85 -10.51 -0.56 -25.12
CA LYS A 85 -11.88 -0.07 -25.15
C LYS A 85 -12.08 1.13 -24.22
N GLU A 86 -11.59 1.07 -22.99
CA GLU A 86 -11.68 2.15 -22.01
C GLU A 86 -10.93 3.41 -22.49
N LEU A 87 -9.73 3.25 -23.06
CA LEU A 87 -8.98 4.36 -23.64
C LEU A 87 -9.72 4.98 -24.84
N ALA A 88 -10.33 4.16 -25.70
CA ALA A 88 -11.14 4.66 -26.82
C ALA A 88 -12.38 5.44 -26.33
N GLN A 89 -13.07 4.93 -25.31
CA GLN A 89 -14.19 5.61 -24.67
C GLN A 89 -13.77 6.94 -24.05
N LEU A 90 -12.62 6.97 -23.36
CA LEU A 90 -12.07 8.18 -22.75
C LEU A 90 -11.70 9.23 -23.80
N ARG A 91 -11.08 8.82 -24.92
CA ARG A 91 -10.78 9.71 -26.06
C ARG A 91 -12.05 10.29 -26.67
N ALA A 92 -13.07 9.46 -26.90
CA ALA A 92 -14.34 9.91 -27.43
C ALA A 92 -15.03 10.92 -26.50
N PHE A 93 -15.03 10.64 -25.20
CA PHE A 93 -15.56 11.54 -24.17
C PHE A 93 -14.81 12.88 -24.13
N ALA A 94 -13.47 12.85 -24.07
CA ALA A 94 -12.65 14.05 -24.01
C ALA A 94 -12.82 14.92 -25.28
N LYS A 95 -12.98 14.30 -26.45
CA LYS A 95 -13.27 15.00 -27.70
C LYS A 95 -14.66 15.63 -27.70
N ALA A 96 -15.69 14.86 -27.34
CA ALA A 96 -17.08 15.32 -27.38
C ALA A 96 -17.37 16.45 -26.39
N GLU A 97 -16.88 16.31 -25.15
CA GLU A 97 -17.22 17.23 -24.06
C GLU A 97 -16.21 18.38 -23.89
N PHE A 98 -14.95 18.19 -24.32
CA PHE A 98 -13.88 19.16 -24.07
C PHE A 98 -13.07 19.54 -25.31
N GLY A 99 -13.41 19.01 -26.50
CA GLY A 99 -12.71 19.32 -27.74
C GLY A 99 -11.26 18.85 -27.79
N VAL A 100 -10.89 17.85 -26.99
CA VAL A 100 -9.52 17.30 -26.95
C VAL A 100 -9.35 16.20 -27.99
N ASP A 101 -8.58 16.48 -29.03
CA ASP A 101 -8.34 15.52 -30.12
C ASP A 101 -7.35 14.41 -29.74
N GLU A 102 -6.35 14.73 -28.91
CA GLU A 102 -5.30 13.79 -28.50
C GLU A 102 -5.11 13.81 -26.99
N LEU A 103 -5.26 12.64 -26.35
CA LEU A 103 -4.98 12.47 -24.93
C LEU A 103 -3.51 12.14 -24.72
N GLN A 104 -2.86 12.94 -23.89
CA GLN A 104 -1.50 12.68 -23.42
C GLN A 104 -1.52 11.97 -22.06
N PRO A 105 -0.41 11.36 -21.61
CA PRO A 105 -0.36 10.64 -20.34
C PRO A 105 -0.81 11.46 -19.12
N TRP A 106 -0.51 12.77 -19.10
CA TRP A 106 -0.92 13.70 -18.02
C TRP A 106 -2.41 14.08 -18.07
N ASP A 107 -3.13 13.70 -19.13
CA ASP A 107 -4.55 13.98 -19.31
C ASP A 107 -5.42 12.80 -18.85
N ILE A 108 -4.88 11.57 -18.83
CA ILE A 108 -5.64 10.34 -18.58
C ILE A 108 -6.41 10.42 -17.25
N ALA A 109 -5.72 10.60 -16.12
CA ALA A 109 -6.36 10.63 -14.81
C ALA A 109 -7.40 11.77 -14.69
N TYR A 110 -7.12 12.93 -15.29
CA TYR A 110 -8.00 14.09 -15.22
C TYR A 110 -9.31 13.85 -15.99
N TYR A 111 -9.25 13.37 -17.23
CA TYR A 111 -10.46 13.09 -18.00
C TYR A 111 -11.18 11.83 -17.52
N SER A 112 -10.46 10.85 -16.96
CA SER A 112 -11.09 9.67 -16.34
C SER A 112 -11.99 10.08 -15.18
N GLU A 113 -11.56 11.02 -14.33
CA GLU A 113 -12.39 11.52 -13.25
C GLU A 113 -13.61 12.32 -13.77
N LYS A 114 -13.42 13.17 -14.79
CA LYS A 114 -14.54 13.87 -15.45
C LYS A 114 -15.54 12.90 -16.09
N GLN A 115 -15.05 11.82 -16.70
CA GLN A 115 -15.88 10.78 -17.31
C GLN A 115 -16.66 10.00 -16.26
N LYS A 116 -16.00 9.60 -15.16
CA LYS A 116 -16.64 8.93 -14.01
C LYS A 116 -17.78 9.78 -13.46
N GLN A 117 -17.54 11.08 -13.27
CA GLN A 117 -18.56 12.04 -12.83
C GLN A 117 -19.72 12.14 -13.82
N HIS A 118 -19.43 12.20 -15.12
CA HIS A 118 -20.47 12.27 -16.16
C HIS A 118 -21.33 11.00 -16.21
N LEU A 119 -20.72 9.82 -16.14
CA LEU A 119 -21.41 8.53 -16.27
C LEU A 119 -22.19 8.13 -15.02
N TYR A 120 -21.65 8.42 -13.83
CA TYR A 120 -22.16 7.87 -12.58
C TYR A 120 -22.68 8.93 -11.61
N SER A 121 -22.50 10.22 -11.90
CA SER A 121 -22.88 11.34 -11.01
C SER A 121 -22.26 11.24 -9.61
N ILE A 122 -21.12 10.55 -9.48
CA ILE A 122 -20.34 10.42 -8.25
C ILE A 122 -18.91 10.91 -8.47
N SER A 123 -18.33 11.49 -7.41
CA SER A 123 -16.91 11.82 -7.33
C SER A 123 -16.37 11.46 -5.96
N ASP A 124 -15.06 11.21 -5.88
CA ASP A 124 -14.42 10.87 -4.60
C ASP A 124 -14.54 12.03 -3.60
N GLU A 125 -14.57 13.28 -4.08
CA GLU A 125 -14.75 14.46 -3.23
C GLU A 125 -16.18 14.56 -2.66
N GLN A 126 -17.21 14.17 -3.42
CA GLN A 126 -18.57 14.10 -2.90
C GLN A 126 -18.75 12.99 -1.85
N LEU A 127 -17.98 11.90 -1.96
CA LEU A 127 -18.02 10.79 -1.02
C LEU A 127 -17.19 11.05 0.25
N ARG A 128 -16.16 11.91 0.18
CA ARG A 128 -15.25 12.21 1.28
C ARG A 128 -15.93 12.51 2.63
N PRO A 129 -17.01 13.32 2.70
CA PRO A 129 -17.70 13.61 3.96
C PRO A 129 -18.32 12.38 4.65
N TYR A 130 -18.53 11.29 3.92
CA TYR A 130 -19.08 10.03 4.44
C TYR A 130 -18.00 9.11 5.03
N PHE A 131 -16.72 9.42 4.83
CA PHE A 131 -15.60 8.67 5.38
C PHE A 131 -14.74 9.51 6.35
N PRO A 132 -15.31 10.05 7.43
CA PRO A 132 -14.49 10.65 8.48
C PRO A 132 -13.67 9.53 9.15
N GLU A 133 -12.39 9.82 9.42
CA GLU A 133 -11.42 8.85 9.95
C GLU A 133 -11.99 8.00 11.10
N ASN A 134 -12.55 8.66 12.12
CA ASN A 134 -13.03 7.98 13.32
C ASN A 134 -14.14 6.96 12.98
N LYS A 135 -14.96 7.23 11.95
CA LYS A 135 -15.96 6.26 11.47
C LYS A 135 -15.33 5.14 10.66
N ALA A 136 -14.34 5.44 9.81
CA ALA A 136 -13.62 4.42 9.05
C ALA A 136 -12.86 3.44 9.96
N VAL A 137 -12.12 3.95 10.94
CA VAL A 137 -11.35 3.15 11.90
C VAL A 137 -12.28 2.33 12.81
N ASN A 138 -13.35 2.93 13.35
CA ASN A 138 -14.31 2.17 14.16
C ASN A 138 -15.08 1.14 13.33
N GLY A 139 -15.39 1.46 12.07
CA GLY A 139 -16.03 0.53 11.14
C GLY A 139 -15.15 -0.68 10.86
N LEU A 140 -13.86 -0.47 10.64
CA LEU A 140 -12.86 -1.54 10.56
C LEU A 140 -12.87 -2.42 11.82
N PHE A 141 -12.79 -1.82 13.01
CA PHE A 141 -12.81 -2.59 14.26
C PHE A 141 -14.10 -3.38 14.47
N GLU A 142 -15.25 -2.83 14.06
CA GLU A 142 -16.53 -3.54 14.13
C GLU A 142 -16.56 -4.74 13.17
N VAL A 143 -16.03 -4.60 11.95
CA VAL A 143 -15.88 -5.73 11.01
C VAL A 143 -15.00 -6.82 11.61
N VAL A 144 -13.85 -6.44 12.17
CA VAL A 144 -12.89 -7.34 12.80
C VAL A 144 -13.50 -8.08 13.98
N LYS A 145 -14.28 -7.38 14.80
CA LYS A 145 -15.04 -7.98 15.91
C LYS A 145 -16.05 -9.00 15.42
N ARG A 146 -16.81 -8.69 14.37
CA ARG A 146 -17.85 -9.60 13.84
C ARG A 146 -17.28 -10.85 13.18
N ILE A 147 -16.15 -10.72 12.49
CA ILE A 147 -15.56 -11.82 11.73
C ILE A 147 -14.65 -12.68 12.63
N TYR A 148 -13.85 -12.06 13.50
CA TYR A 148 -12.79 -12.73 14.25
C TYR A 148 -13.02 -12.77 15.77
N GLY A 149 -14.07 -12.13 16.29
CA GLY A 149 -14.28 -12.02 17.74
C GLY A 149 -13.22 -11.16 18.45
N ILE A 150 -12.52 -10.29 17.71
CA ILE A 150 -11.43 -9.47 18.23
C ILE A 150 -11.90 -8.05 18.50
N THR A 151 -11.65 -7.56 19.72
CA THR A 151 -11.95 -6.18 20.16
C THR A 151 -10.67 -5.36 20.28
N ALA A 152 -10.60 -4.23 19.58
CA ALA A 152 -9.53 -3.26 19.74
C ALA A 152 -9.81 -2.30 20.90
N LYS A 153 -8.82 -2.07 21.77
CA LYS A 153 -8.88 -1.09 22.86
C LYS A 153 -7.70 -0.14 22.75
N GLU A 154 -7.97 1.15 22.70
CA GLU A 154 -6.93 2.17 22.65
C GLU A 154 -6.24 2.35 24.00
N ARG A 155 -4.92 2.56 23.97
CA ARG A 155 -4.12 2.95 25.13
C ARG A 155 -3.36 4.23 24.83
N THR A 156 -3.27 5.09 25.83
CA THR A 156 -2.62 6.40 25.75
C THR A 156 -1.41 6.53 26.68
N ASP A 157 -1.10 5.49 27.44
CA ASP A 157 0.02 5.39 28.37
C ASP A 157 1.25 4.70 27.77
N ILE A 158 1.33 4.67 26.43
CA ILE A 158 2.40 4.05 25.65
C ILE A 158 3.23 5.15 24.98
N ASP A 159 4.55 4.99 24.99
CA ASP A 159 5.47 5.89 24.32
C ASP A 159 5.27 5.85 22.79
N VAL A 160 5.18 7.03 22.17
CA VAL A 160 5.00 7.21 20.73
C VAL A 160 5.99 8.21 20.16
N TRP A 161 6.37 8.05 18.89
CA TRP A 161 7.33 8.95 18.21
C TRP A 161 6.70 10.23 17.66
N HIS A 162 5.38 10.29 17.58
CA HIS A 162 4.65 11.43 17.06
C HIS A 162 3.27 11.54 17.73
N PRO A 163 2.77 12.76 18.03
CA PRO A 163 1.49 12.95 18.74
C PRO A 163 0.26 12.39 18.01
N ASP A 164 0.34 12.24 16.68
CA ASP A 164 -0.74 11.66 15.88
C ASP A 164 -0.75 10.11 15.87
N VAL A 165 0.26 9.48 16.48
CA VAL A 165 0.35 8.02 16.54
C VAL A 165 -0.52 7.52 17.69
N ARG A 166 -1.36 6.53 17.39
CA ARG A 166 -2.25 5.90 18.36
C ARG A 166 -1.82 4.45 18.61
N PHE A 167 -2.06 3.94 19.80
CA PHE A 167 -1.73 2.55 20.15
C PHE A 167 -2.97 1.79 20.57
N PHE A 168 -3.09 0.54 20.10
CA PHE A 168 -4.23 -0.32 20.39
C PHE A 168 -3.79 -1.72 20.78
N GLU A 169 -4.55 -2.31 21.68
CA GLU A 169 -4.47 -3.73 22.06
C GLU A 169 -5.65 -4.49 21.47
N LEU A 170 -5.40 -5.71 20.98
CA LEU A 170 -6.39 -6.60 20.43
C LEU A 170 -6.71 -7.73 21.42
N TYR A 171 -7.96 -7.83 21.84
CA TYR A 171 -8.45 -8.83 22.78
C TYR A 171 -9.42 -9.79 22.10
N ASP A 172 -9.33 -11.09 22.40
CA ASP A 172 -10.35 -12.05 21.97
C ASP A 172 -11.60 -12.07 22.86
N GLU A 173 -12.56 -12.93 22.54
CA GLU A 173 -13.83 -13.08 23.27
C GLU A 173 -13.65 -13.53 24.73
N LYS A 174 -12.50 -14.14 25.06
CA LYS A 174 -12.13 -14.51 26.44
C LYS A 174 -11.42 -13.37 27.17
N ASN A 175 -11.31 -12.21 26.53
CA ASN A 175 -10.57 -11.04 26.99
C ASN A 175 -9.07 -11.34 27.17
N GLU A 176 -8.51 -12.27 26.38
CA GLU A 176 -7.08 -12.51 26.32
C GLU A 176 -6.42 -11.58 25.30
N LEU A 177 -5.28 -10.99 25.67
CA LEU A 177 -4.48 -10.19 24.75
C LEU A 177 -3.89 -11.07 23.64
N ARG A 178 -4.22 -10.73 22.39
CA ARG A 178 -3.73 -11.43 21.19
C ARG A 178 -2.51 -10.75 20.59
N GLY A 179 -2.52 -9.43 20.51
CA GLY A 179 -1.42 -8.61 20.00
C GLY A 179 -1.76 -7.12 20.12
N SER A 180 -0.85 -6.27 19.66
CA SER A 180 -1.02 -4.82 19.72
C SER A 180 -0.49 -4.14 18.46
N PHE A 181 -0.87 -2.90 18.22
CA PHE A 181 -0.32 -2.14 17.11
C PHE A 181 -0.30 -0.64 17.33
N TYR A 182 0.66 0.00 16.67
CA TYR A 182 0.69 1.44 16.47
C TYR A 182 -0.01 1.78 15.15
N LEU A 183 -0.78 2.86 15.15
CA LEU A 183 -1.49 3.37 13.99
C LEU A 183 -1.00 4.79 13.68
N ASP A 184 -0.32 4.95 12.54
CA ASP A 184 0.27 6.21 12.08
C ASP A 184 -0.30 6.60 10.70
N LEU A 185 -1.42 7.32 10.70
CA LEU A 185 -2.26 7.49 9.51
C LEU A 185 -1.82 8.60 8.56
N TYR A 186 -1.27 9.71 9.08
CA TYR A 186 -1.20 10.94 8.29
C TYR A 186 0.12 11.10 7.55
N ALA A 187 0.03 11.71 6.36
CA ALA A 187 1.18 12.20 5.63
C ALA A 187 1.85 13.36 6.38
N ARG A 188 3.18 13.33 6.46
CA ARG A 188 4.00 14.42 7.00
C ARG A 188 5.37 14.44 6.36
N GLU A 189 6.05 15.58 6.45
CA GLU A 189 7.43 15.72 5.99
C GLU A 189 8.35 14.70 6.69
N ASN A 190 9.34 14.20 5.97
CA ASN A 190 10.30 13.19 6.45
C ASN A 190 9.71 11.82 6.84
N LYS A 191 8.42 11.58 6.58
CA LYS A 191 7.81 10.24 6.63
C LYS A 191 7.89 9.59 5.25
N ARG A 192 8.28 8.32 5.19
CA ARG A 192 8.25 7.53 3.95
C ARG A 192 6.82 7.52 3.39
N GLY A 193 6.67 7.72 2.07
CA GLY A 193 5.37 7.69 1.40
C GLY A 193 4.81 6.28 1.23
N GLY A 194 3.52 6.18 0.90
CA GLY A 194 2.79 4.92 0.69
C GLY A 194 1.98 4.48 1.91
N ALA A 195 1.56 3.22 1.92
CA ALA A 195 1.04 2.55 3.10
C ALA A 195 1.78 1.23 3.25
N TRP A 196 2.02 0.83 4.50
CA TRP A 196 2.65 -0.44 4.81
C TRP A 196 2.36 -0.84 6.25
N MET A 197 2.41 -2.14 6.47
CA MET A 197 2.51 -2.76 7.77
C MET A 197 3.95 -3.27 7.96
N ASP A 198 4.46 -3.15 9.19
CA ASP A 198 5.76 -3.69 9.59
C ASP A 198 5.64 -4.36 10.96
N ASP A 199 6.51 -5.31 11.28
CA ASP A 199 6.55 -5.90 12.61
C ASP A 199 7.43 -5.07 13.56
N CYS A 200 6.93 -4.83 14.77
CA CYS A 200 7.72 -4.23 15.86
C CYS A 200 8.40 -5.34 16.66
N VAL A 201 7.59 -6.30 17.13
CA VAL A 201 8.06 -7.55 17.72
C VAL A 201 7.16 -8.70 17.28
N GLY A 202 7.75 -9.86 17.01
CA GLY A 202 7.02 -11.09 16.71
C GLY A 202 6.54 -11.85 17.95
N GLN A 203 5.55 -12.75 17.75
CA GLN A 203 5.16 -13.70 18.79
C GLN A 203 6.25 -14.74 18.99
N MET A 204 6.65 -14.95 20.24
CA MET A 204 7.60 -16.01 20.57
C MET A 204 7.46 -16.49 22.02
N ARG A 205 7.66 -17.78 22.24
CA ARG A 205 7.91 -18.30 23.59
C ARG A 205 9.37 -18.07 23.93
N LYS A 206 9.62 -17.31 24.99
CA LYS A 206 10.96 -17.02 25.51
C LYS A 206 11.53 -18.25 26.22
N ALA A 207 12.84 -18.23 26.46
CA ALA A 207 13.54 -19.30 27.16
C ALA A 207 13.04 -19.54 28.59
N ASP A 208 12.50 -18.50 29.25
CA ASP A 208 11.90 -18.57 30.58
C ASP A 208 10.45 -19.15 30.57
N GLY A 209 9.95 -19.52 29.40
CA GLY A 209 8.60 -20.04 29.21
C GLY A 209 7.52 -18.97 29.06
N SER A 210 7.83 -17.68 29.21
CA SER A 210 6.86 -16.59 28.99
C SER A 210 6.55 -16.42 27.50
N LEU A 211 5.31 -16.03 27.19
CA LEU A 211 4.86 -15.76 25.82
C LEU A 211 4.93 -14.26 25.53
N GLN A 212 5.80 -13.87 24.60
CA GLN A 212 5.80 -12.52 24.03
C GLN A 212 4.66 -12.38 23.03
N LYS A 213 3.84 -11.34 23.19
CA LYS A 213 2.78 -11.03 22.23
C LYS A 213 3.32 -10.16 21.09
N PRO A 214 2.79 -10.34 19.87
CA PRO A 214 3.24 -9.59 18.70
C PRO A 214 2.77 -8.13 18.77
N VAL A 215 3.60 -7.23 18.25
CA VAL A 215 3.28 -5.82 18.05
C VAL A 215 3.55 -5.44 16.59
N ALA A 216 2.63 -4.70 15.96
CA ALA A 216 2.77 -4.22 14.58
C ALA A 216 2.84 -2.69 14.50
N TYR A 217 3.44 -2.19 13.42
CA TYR A 217 3.32 -0.83 12.94
C TYR A 217 2.37 -0.81 11.75
N LEU A 218 1.30 -0.03 11.79
CA LEU A 218 0.44 0.24 10.64
C LEU A 218 0.61 1.69 10.23
N THR A 219 1.20 1.89 9.06
CA THR A 219 1.56 3.22 8.57
C THR A 219 0.82 3.52 7.28
N CYS A 220 0.17 4.68 7.23
CA CYS A 220 -0.47 5.22 6.02
C CYS A 220 0.01 6.65 5.76
N ASN A 221 -0.39 7.24 4.63
CA ASN A 221 -0.07 8.62 4.28
C ASN A 221 -1.33 9.38 3.84
N PHE A 222 -2.36 9.35 4.69
CA PHE A 222 -3.65 9.98 4.43
C PHE A 222 -3.62 11.47 4.72
N ASN A 223 -4.63 12.18 4.22
CA ASN A 223 -4.79 13.59 4.51
C ASN A 223 -5.05 13.85 6.00
N ARG A 224 -4.25 14.74 6.57
CA ARG A 224 -4.36 15.18 7.97
C ARG A 224 -5.61 16.06 8.20
N PRO A 225 -6.08 16.16 9.45
CA PRO A 225 -7.07 17.16 9.84
C PRO A 225 -6.64 18.59 9.43
N VAL A 226 -7.59 19.40 8.93
CA VAL A 226 -7.33 20.78 8.51
C VAL A 226 -8.29 21.73 9.24
N SER A 227 -7.75 22.79 9.83
CA SER A 227 -8.53 23.88 10.46
C SER A 227 -9.57 23.39 11.49
N GLY A 228 -9.20 22.41 12.32
CA GLY A 228 -10.07 21.85 13.37
C GLY A 228 -11.16 20.90 12.87
N LYS A 229 -11.22 20.60 11.56
CA LYS A 229 -12.12 19.58 10.99
C LYS A 229 -11.45 18.21 11.04
N PRO A 230 -12.20 17.12 11.26
CA PRO A 230 -11.65 15.77 11.25
C PRO A 230 -11.04 15.44 9.88
N ALA A 231 -10.07 14.52 9.85
CA ALA A 231 -9.59 13.96 8.60
C ALA A 231 -10.74 13.23 7.87
N LEU A 232 -10.86 13.49 6.58
CA LEU A 232 -11.84 12.88 5.69
C LEU A 232 -11.11 12.06 4.63
N PHE A 233 -11.40 10.78 4.58
CA PHE A 233 -10.75 9.84 3.69
C PHE A 233 -11.48 9.75 2.35
N THR A 234 -10.73 9.47 1.29
CA THR A 234 -11.30 8.91 0.06
C THR A 234 -11.67 7.45 0.29
N HIS A 235 -12.48 6.89 -0.61
CA HIS A 235 -12.78 5.46 -0.57
C HIS A 235 -11.51 4.59 -0.71
N ASP A 236 -10.54 5.04 -1.51
CA ASP A 236 -9.25 4.35 -1.69
C ASP A 236 -8.39 4.36 -0.42
N GLU A 237 -8.38 5.48 0.33
CA GLU A 237 -7.73 5.55 1.64
C GLU A 237 -8.38 4.57 2.65
N VAL A 238 -9.71 4.38 2.58
CA VAL A 238 -10.40 3.36 3.39
C VAL A 238 -10.01 1.94 2.97
N ILE A 239 -9.96 1.63 1.67
CA ILE A 239 -9.49 0.32 1.18
C ILE A 239 -8.05 0.07 1.66
N THR A 240 -7.18 1.07 1.53
CA THR A 240 -5.78 1.00 1.96
C THR A 240 -5.67 0.70 3.45
N LEU A 241 -6.47 1.37 4.29
CA LEU A 241 -6.52 1.09 5.72
C LEU A 241 -6.90 -0.38 6.01
N PHE A 242 -7.91 -0.91 5.31
CA PHE A 242 -8.32 -2.31 5.46
C PHE A 242 -7.24 -3.28 4.97
N HIS A 243 -6.53 -2.95 3.89
CA HIS A 243 -5.42 -3.75 3.36
C HIS A 243 -4.29 -3.87 4.39
N GLU A 244 -3.78 -2.75 4.90
CA GLU A 244 -2.71 -2.77 5.90
C GLU A 244 -3.14 -3.44 7.21
N PHE A 245 -4.40 -3.28 7.61
CA PHE A 245 -4.92 -3.97 8.78
C PHE A 245 -5.02 -5.48 8.56
N GLY A 246 -5.24 -5.94 7.33
CA GLY A 246 -5.16 -7.35 6.95
C GLY A 246 -3.78 -7.94 7.24
N HIS A 247 -2.71 -7.26 6.81
CA HIS A 247 -1.34 -7.64 7.16
C HIS A 247 -1.12 -7.62 8.68
N GLY A 248 -1.62 -6.58 9.36
CA GLY A 248 -1.59 -6.45 10.81
C GLY A 248 -2.22 -7.65 11.52
N LEU A 249 -3.41 -8.11 11.08
CA LEU A 249 -4.09 -9.26 11.64
C LEU A 249 -3.31 -10.57 11.41
N HIS A 250 -2.74 -10.76 10.23
CA HIS A 250 -1.93 -11.95 9.93
C HIS A 250 -0.76 -12.08 10.92
N HIS A 251 -0.11 -10.97 11.23
CA HIS A 251 0.93 -10.93 12.27
C HIS A 251 0.38 -11.11 13.69
N MET A 252 -0.60 -10.29 14.07
CA MET A 252 -1.04 -10.18 15.46
C MET A 252 -1.88 -11.36 15.96
N LEU A 253 -2.57 -12.08 15.08
CA LEU A 253 -3.44 -13.20 15.45
C LEU A 253 -2.78 -14.57 15.34
N THR A 254 -1.49 -14.61 14.98
CA THR A 254 -0.75 -15.86 14.90
C THR A 254 -0.82 -16.65 16.22
N ARG A 255 -0.80 -17.97 16.12
CA ARG A 255 -0.71 -18.89 17.26
C ARG A 255 0.65 -19.60 17.33
N ILE A 256 1.53 -19.30 16.37
CA ILE A 256 2.87 -19.87 16.32
C ILE A 256 3.75 -19.11 17.31
N GLU A 257 4.48 -19.86 18.13
CA GLU A 257 5.33 -19.32 19.20
C GLU A 257 6.83 -19.38 18.86
N THR A 258 7.16 -19.73 17.63
CA THR A 258 8.54 -19.78 17.13
C THR A 258 8.79 -18.59 16.21
N ALA A 259 9.69 -17.69 16.62
CA ALA A 259 9.90 -16.40 15.97
C ALA A 259 10.11 -16.49 14.45
N GLY A 260 10.92 -17.44 13.97
CA GLY A 260 11.24 -17.57 12.54
C GLY A 260 10.08 -17.95 11.62
N VAL A 261 8.93 -18.35 12.19
CA VAL A 261 7.73 -18.78 11.44
C VAL A 261 6.44 -18.24 12.07
N ALA A 262 6.54 -17.21 12.91
CA ALA A 262 5.39 -16.58 13.54
C ALA A 262 4.90 -15.38 12.74
N GLY A 263 3.57 -15.17 12.75
CA GLY A 263 2.95 -14.08 12.02
C GLY A 263 3.17 -14.22 10.52
N ILE A 264 3.77 -13.20 9.93
CA ILE A 264 4.12 -13.14 8.50
C ILE A 264 5.47 -13.78 8.18
N SER A 265 6.25 -14.20 9.19
CA SER A 265 7.55 -14.84 8.99
C SER A 265 7.39 -16.25 8.42
N GLY A 266 8.23 -16.61 7.45
CA GLY A 266 8.21 -17.93 6.82
C GLY A 266 7.04 -18.15 5.85
N VAL A 267 6.20 -17.14 5.63
CA VAL A 267 5.18 -17.16 4.58
C VAL A 267 5.83 -16.74 3.25
N PRO A 268 5.63 -17.50 2.15
CA PRO A 268 6.08 -17.08 0.83
C PRO A 268 5.57 -15.68 0.47
N TRP A 269 6.42 -14.89 -0.17
CA TRP A 269 6.12 -13.47 -0.47
C TRP A 269 4.91 -13.27 -1.40
N ASP A 270 4.59 -14.28 -2.20
CA ASP A 270 3.54 -14.31 -3.21
C ASP A 270 2.32 -15.15 -2.78
N ALA A 271 2.21 -15.48 -1.50
CA ALA A 271 1.06 -16.18 -0.91
C ALA A 271 -0.19 -15.30 -0.75
#